data_AF-A0A1L5L3K9-F1
#
_entry.id   AF-A0A1L5L3K9-F1
#
_cell.length_a   1.000
_cell.length_b   1.000
_cell.length_c   1.000
_cell.angle_alpha   90.00
_cell.angle_beta   90.00
_cell.angle_gamma   90.00
#
_symmetry.space_group_name_H-M   'P 1'
#
loop_
_entity.id
_entity.type
_entity.pdbx_description
1 polymer ?
#
loop_
_entity_poly.entity_id
_entity_poly.type
_entity_poly.pdbx_seq_one_letter_code
_entity_poly.pdbx_strand_id
1 'polypeptide(L)'
;MELNSLNIPETNRRDLQRLLDQAYAGYVADLDALADEAADAIEAQYRSNPLFMRDVVEDYSRQSAQLADDYFSQLRAIWAEQSGVDLPEFEHPDLLDPSEVLYRMNGGFSGTDWNGLNYSDLVAGRSNAGLSVDSLWPELKTIDDWQQLIGDMVSTSARLMTMRDMHADPTKPKWARVPRGSDPCAFCVMLATRGFEYLSEETADFGPTFHNGHCHCDVISSWGRQKLKGFDPDGMSERWEQCKTAIEHRLTHDEYLRTRSSPDQKFGNWKRNQILAEMRWRDREWLHSGAEPLISFPSDGMREETEKARPQEIRTAQRLRRHGIVPAFQIDHREAKDPDTGRMLLIGLSDLEGGIELKTPQSADKFRTIDGYMGSASKKPDCRRLIIDNSENDNMSDEELIGNIMKSHRFKNGIVYILNKKGQLLRIK
;
A
#
# COMPACT_ATOMS: atom_id res chain seq x y z
N MET A 1 32.87 -14.54 12.79
CA MET A 1 32.39 -14.06 11.48
C MET A 1 30.92 -13.77 11.65
N GLU A 2 30.45 -12.59 11.29
CA GLU A 2 29.00 -12.33 11.27
C GLU A 2 28.39 -13.10 10.10
N LEU A 3 27.69 -14.19 10.40
CA LEU A 3 27.17 -15.09 9.38
C LEU A 3 25.99 -14.49 8.61
N ASN A 4 25.39 -13.40 9.11
CA ASN A 4 24.34 -12.64 8.43
C ASN A 4 24.85 -11.49 7.54
N SER A 5 26.17 -11.39 7.36
CA SER A 5 26.81 -10.41 6.47
C SER A 5 28.06 -11.00 5.79
N LEU A 6 27.85 -12.05 5.01
CA LEU A 6 28.84 -12.76 4.21
C LEU A 6 29.43 -11.86 3.12
N ASN A 7 30.74 -11.96 2.94
CA ASN A 7 31.47 -11.31 1.87
C ASN A 7 31.58 -12.26 0.68
N ILE A 8 31.11 -11.83 -0.48
CA ILE A 8 31.11 -12.65 -1.69
C ILE A 8 32.37 -12.35 -2.52
N PRO A 9 33.14 -13.39 -2.92
CA PRO A 9 34.24 -13.24 -3.85
C PRO A 9 33.80 -12.54 -5.13
N GLU A 10 34.60 -11.60 -5.66
CA GLU A 10 34.25 -10.83 -6.85
C GLU A 10 33.86 -11.70 -8.05
N THR A 11 34.55 -12.84 -8.20
CA THR A 11 34.28 -13.85 -9.24
C THR A 11 32.87 -14.43 -9.17
N ASN A 12 32.28 -14.51 -7.98
CA ASN A 12 31.01 -15.18 -7.73
C ASN A 12 29.83 -14.21 -7.66
N ARG A 13 30.06 -12.89 -7.57
CA ARG A 13 28.98 -11.90 -7.36
C ARG A 13 27.94 -11.91 -8.48
N ARG A 14 28.38 -12.10 -9.73
CA ARG A 14 27.46 -12.17 -10.88
C ARG A 14 26.61 -13.43 -10.85
N ASP A 15 27.22 -14.57 -10.53
CA ASP A 15 26.50 -15.84 -10.45
C ASP A 15 25.55 -15.87 -9.26
N LEU A 16 25.96 -15.36 -8.09
CA LEU A 16 25.08 -15.18 -6.95
C LEU A 16 23.85 -14.34 -7.32
N GLN A 17 24.03 -13.16 -7.93
CA GLN A 17 22.91 -12.31 -8.32
C GLN A 17 21.94 -13.05 -9.26
N ARG A 18 22.48 -13.74 -10.27
CA ARG A 18 21.68 -14.55 -11.21
C ARG A 18 20.91 -15.66 -10.50
N LEU A 19 21.55 -16.40 -9.59
CA LEU A 19 20.93 -17.49 -8.86
C LEU A 19 19.83 -17.00 -7.91
N LEU A 20 20.06 -15.89 -7.20
CA LEU A 20 19.05 -15.28 -6.33
C LEU A 20 17.85 -14.75 -7.13
N ASP A 21 18.08 -14.08 -8.26
CA ASP A 21 17.00 -13.61 -9.14
C ASP A 21 16.20 -14.79 -9.74
N GLN A 22 16.88 -15.90 -10.08
CA GLN A 22 16.23 -17.11 -10.59
C GLN A 22 15.42 -17.83 -9.52
N ALA A 23 15.98 -17.99 -8.31
CA ALA A 23 15.28 -18.59 -7.18
C ALA A 23 14.02 -17.79 -6.82
N TYR A 24 14.13 -16.47 -6.73
CA TYR A 24 12.97 -15.63 -6.45
C TYR A 24 11.91 -15.69 -7.55
N ALA A 25 12.32 -15.62 -8.82
CA ALA A 25 11.37 -15.73 -9.92
C ALA A 25 10.64 -17.08 -9.96
N GLY A 26 11.35 -18.18 -9.64
CA GLY A 26 10.75 -19.51 -9.50
C GLY A 26 9.74 -19.55 -8.35
N TYR A 27 10.15 -19.10 -7.16
CA TYR A 27 9.30 -19.05 -5.98
C TYR A 27 8.01 -18.24 -6.20
N VAL A 28 8.10 -17.07 -6.84
CA VAL A 28 6.92 -16.26 -7.18
C VAL A 28 6.02 -17.00 -8.16
N ALA A 29 6.59 -17.64 -9.19
CA ALA A 29 5.80 -18.40 -10.15
C ALA A 29 5.10 -19.62 -9.51
N ASP A 30 5.77 -20.31 -8.58
CA ASP A 30 5.20 -21.44 -7.85
C ASP A 30 4.06 -20.99 -6.91
N LEU A 31 4.21 -19.85 -6.22
CA LEU A 31 3.15 -19.29 -5.40
C LEU A 31 1.94 -18.81 -6.22
N ASP A 32 2.18 -18.18 -7.37
CA ASP A 32 1.11 -17.71 -8.25
C ASP A 32 0.36 -18.92 -8.85
N ALA A 33 1.09 -19.96 -9.29
CA ALA A 33 0.49 -21.21 -9.74
C ALA A 33 -0.32 -21.90 -8.64
N LEU A 34 0.20 -21.95 -7.41
CA LEU A 34 -0.52 -22.51 -6.26
C LEU A 34 -1.80 -21.73 -5.97
N ALA A 35 -1.77 -20.39 -6.07
CA ALA A 35 -2.96 -19.55 -5.86
C ALA A 35 -4.03 -19.76 -6.94
N ASP A 36 -3.62 -19.91 -8.21
CA ASP A 36 -4.52 -20.23 -9.32
C ASP A 36 -5.14 -21.62 -9.14
N GLU A 37 -4.33 -22.65 -8.82
CA GLU A 37 -4.80 -24.00 -8.53
C GLU A 37 -5.77 -24.03 -7.34
N ALA A 38 -5.49 -23.22 -6.30
CA ALA A 38 -6.34 -23.10 -5.13
C ALA A 38 -7.71 -22.49 -5.49
N ALA A 39 -7.74 -21.47 -6.34
CA ALA A 39 -8.97 -20.85 -6.82
C ALA A 39 -9.82 -21.82 -7.66
N ASP A 40 -9.17 -22.63 -8.51
CA ASP A 40 -9.81 -23.69 -9.29
C ASP A 40 -10.35 -24.82 -8.40
N ALA A 41 -9.61 -25.22 -7.37
CA ALA A 41 -10.03 -26.22 -6.39
C ALA A 41 -11.28 -25.75 -5.62
N ILE A 42 -11.31 -24.48 -5.23
CA ILE A 42 -12.49 -23.84 -4.62
C ILE A 42 -13.69 -23.88 -5.56
N GLU A 43 -13.51 -23.56 -6.85
CA GLU A 43 -14.60 -23.63 -7.84
C GLU A 43 -15.17 -25.05 -7.99
N ALA A 44 -14.27 -26.04 -8.10
CA ALA A 44 -14.66 -27.44 -8.22
C ALA A 44 -15.39 -27.95 -6.96
N GLN A 45 -14.88 -27.59 -5.78
CA GLN A 45 -15.44 -28.00 -4.50
C GLN A 45 -16.79 -27.30 -4.21
N TYR A 46 -16.93 -26.03 -4.55
CA TYR A 46 -18.16 -25.25 -4.39
C TYR A 46 -19.34 -25.87 -5.18
N ARG A 47 -19.06 -26.42 -6.36
CA ARG A 47 -20.08 -27.08 -7.20
C ARG A 47 -20.46 -28.47 -6.72
N SER A 48 -19.53 -29.19 -6.09
CA SER A 48 -19.68 -30.62 -5.81
C SER A 48 -20.01 -30.91 -4.34
N ASN A 49 -19.29 -30.29 -3.38
CA ASN A 49 -19.46 -30.55 -1.97
C ASN A 49 -18.96 -29.38 -1.07
N PRO A 50 -19.79 -28.34 -0.86
CA PRO A 50 -19.43 -27.15 -0.09
C PRO A 50 -19.05 -27.38 1.38
N LEU A 51 -19.27 -28.58 1.94
CA LEU A 51 -18.98 -28.87 3.35
C LEU A 51 -17.49 -28.95 3.67
N PHE A 52 -16.64 -29.23 2.67
CA PHE A 52 -15.18 -29.43 2.85
C PHE A 52 -14.35 -28.28 2.27
N MET A 53 -14.94 -27.11 2.05
CA MET A 53 -14.24 -25.93 1.51
C MET A 53 -13.10 -25.47 2.43
N ARG A 54 -13.26 -25.63 3.75
CA ARG A 54 -12.23 -25.29 4.73
C ARG A 54 -11.00 -26.17 4.59
N ASP A 55 -11.19 -27.48 4.42
CA ASP A 55 -10.09 -28.44 4.24
C ASP A 55 -9.24 -28.08 3.02
N VAL A 56 -9.87 -27.62 1.93
CA VAL A 56 -9.16 -27.12 0.74
C VAL A 56 -8.29 -25.90 1.10
N VAL A 57 -8.86 -24.90 1.78
CA VAL A 57 -8.12 -23.71 2.20
C VAL A 57 -6.94 -24.07 3.12
N GLU A 58 -7.15 -24.98 4.06
CA GLU A 58 -6.11 -25.43 4.99
C GLU A 58 -4.99 -26.20 4.28
N ASP A 59 -5.32 -27.06 3.32
CA ASP A 59 -4.34 -27.83 2.55
C ASP A 59 -3.44 -26.92 1.72
N TYR A 60 -4.02 -26.01 0.94
CA TYR A 60 -3.26 -25.04 0.14
C TYR A 60 -2.45 -24.07 1.02
N SER A 61 -2.93 -23.73 2.22
CA SER A 61 -2.14 -22.98 3.20
C SER A 61 -0.90 -23.75 3.64
N ARG A 62 -0.97 -25.07 3.87
CA ARG A 62 0.19 -25.90 4.22
C ARG A 62 1.17 -26.06 3.05
N GLN A 63 0.66 -26.28 1.83
CA GLN A 63 1.48 -26.35 0.63
C GLN A 63 2.26 -25.06 0.42
N SER A 64 1.61 -23.91 0.63
CA SER A 64 2.25 -22.60 0.56
C SER A 64 3.35 -22.40 1.61
N ALA A 65 3.14 -22.89 2.85
CA ALA A 65 4.18 -22.88 3.86
C ALA A 65 5.39 -23.73 3.43
N GLN A 66 5.16 -24.93 2.88
CA GLN A 66 6.26 -25.77 2.38
C GLN A 66 7.05 -25.09 1.26
N LEU A 67 6.39 -24.45 0.29
CA LEU A 67 7.08 -23.70 -0.78
C LEU A 67 7.98 -22.59 -0.22
N ALA A 68 7.52 -21.88 0.81
CA ALA A 68 8.29 -20.83 1.47
C ALA A 68 9.50 -21.37 2.25
N ASP A 69 9.33 -22.51 2.93
CA ASP A 69 10.38 -23.22 3.65
C ASP A 69 11.47 -23.75 2.69
N ASP A 70 11.05 -24.38 1.58
CA ASP A 70 11.93 -24.86 0.51
C ASP A 70 12.72 -23.72 -0.12
N TYR A 71 12.05 -22.59 -0.41
CA TYR A 71 12.70 -21.40 -0.95
C TYR A 71 13.72 -20.80 0.03
N PHE A 72 13.39 -20.73 1.32
CA PHE A 72 14.34 -20.28 2.35
C PHE A 72 15.60 -21.16 2.37
N SER A 73 15.40 -22.47 2.33
CA SER A 73 16.49 -23.46 2.26
C SER A 73 17.35 -23.30 1.00
N GLN A 74 16.73 -23.04 -0.14
CA GLN A 74 17.41 -22.76 -1.40
C GLN A 74 18.27 -21.49 -1.32
N LEU A 75 17.72 -20.38 -0.79
CA LEU A 75 18.48 -19.14 -0.61
C LEU A 75 19.70 -19.36 0.29
N ARG A 76 19.50 -20.05 1.40
CA ARG A 76 20.54 -20.39 2.35
C ARG A 76 21.67 -21.20 1.71
N ALA A 77 21.33 -22.21 0.91
CA ALA A 77 22.30 -23.02 0.17
C ALA A 77 23.07 -22.19 -0.87
N ILE A 78 22.39 -21.35 -1.64
CA ILE A 78 23.03 -20.43 -2.61
C ILE A 78 24.05 -19.54 -1.88
N TRP A 79 23.68 -18.95 -0.74
CA TRP A 79 24.59 -18.09 0.02
C TRP A 79 25.80 -18.85 0.56
N ALA A 80 25.62 -20.05 1.11
CA ALA A 80 26.71 -20.88 1.58
C ALA A 80 27.69 -21.24 0.45
N GLU A 81 27.18 -21.73 -0.68
CA GLU A 81 27.99 -22.12 -1.84
C GLU A 81 28.75 -20.93 -2.44
N GLN A 82 28.06 -19.82 -2.70
CA GLN A 82 28.66 -18.68 -3.38
C GLN A 82 29.64 -17.90 -2.51
N SER A 83 29.49 -17.94 -1.17
CA SER A 83 30.44 -17.37 -0.22
C SER A 83 31.61 -18.29 0.10
N GLY A 84 31.46 -19.61 -0.11
CA GLY A 84 32.43 -20.61 0.35
C GLY A 84 32.47 -20.77 1.87
N VAL A 85 31.43 -20.30 2.58
CA VAL A 85 31.29 -20.42 4.03
C VAL A 85 30.34 -21.56 4.34
N ASP A 86 30.81 -22.49 5.17
CA ASP A 86 29.96 -23.54 5.73
C ASP A 86 29.04 -22.93 6.80
N LEU A 87 27.76 -22.81 6.48
CA LEU A 87 26.75 -22.32 7.41
C LEU A 87 26.37 -23.47 8.37
N PRO A 88 26.10 -23.18 9.66
CA PRO A 88 25.67 -24.20 10.62
C PRO A 88 24.45 -24.98 10.11
N GLU A 89 24.22 -26.18 10.61
CA GLU A 89 22.99 -26.91 10.29
C GLU A 89 21.76 -26.08 10.69
N PHE A 90 20.73 -26.10 9.83
CA PHE A 90 19.45 -25.46 10.09
C PHE A 90 18.39 -26.54 10.28
N GLU A 91 17.93 -26.67 11.52
CA GLU A 91 16.78 -27.50 11.85
C GLU A 91 15.51 -26.73 11.51
N HIS A 92 14.82 -27.20 10.48
CA HIS A 92 13.57 -26.61 10.03
C HIS A 92 12.50 -26.68 11.13
N PRO A 93 11.81 -25.57 11.45
CA PRO A 93 10.68 -25.59 12.37
C PRO A 93 9.50 -26.35 11.74
N ASP A 94 8.53 -26.74 12.58
CA ASP A 94 7.27 -27.29 12.08
C ASP A 94 6.57 -26.28 11.15
N LEU A 95 6.00 -26.81 10.06
CA LEU A 95 5.15 -26.03 9.16
C LEU A 95 4.05 -25.31 9.94
N LEU A 96 3.70 -24.11 9.49
CA LEU A 96 2.65 -23.34 10.12
C LEU A 96 1.30 -24.06 10.09
N ASP A 97 0.60 -23.97 11.22
CA ASP A 97 -0.78 -24.38 11.32
C ASP A 97 -1.65 -23.35 10.56
N PRO A 98 -2.48 -23.76 9.59
CA PRO A 98 -3.42 -22.87 8.90
C PRO A 98 -4.31 -22.07 9.86
N SER A 99 -4.62 -22.63 11.03
CA SER A 99 -5.39 -21.94 12.07
C SER A 99 -4.60 -20.76 12.68
N GLU A 100 -3.28 -20.87 12.80
CA GLU A 100 -2.41 -19.76 13.20
C GLU A 100 -2.34 -18.71 12.10
N VAL A 101 -2.26 -19.13 10.83
CA VAL A 101 -2.27 -18.23 9.67
C VAL A 101 -3.56 -17.40 9.69
N LEU A 102 -4.72 -18.04 9.82
CA LEU A 102 -6.01 -17.37 9.90
C LEU A 102 -6.10 -16.41 11.09
N TYR A 103 -5.62 -16.83 12.27
CA TYR A 103 -5.55 -15.97 13.45
C TYR A 103 -4.74 -14.70 13.20
N ARG A 104 -3.54 -14.82 12.60
CA ARG A 104 -2.66 -13.68 12.32
C ARG A 104 -3.21 -12.79 11.21
N MET A 105 -3.79 -13.39 10.17
CA MET A 105 -4.43 -12.67 9.07
C MET A 105 -5.56 -11.76 9.56
N ASN A 106 -6.35 -12.22 10.54
CA ASN A 106 -7.52 -11.52 11.04
C ASN A 106 -7.26 -10.41 12.04
N GLY A 107 -6.06 -10.24 12.58
CA GLY A 107 -5.90 -9.36 13.76
C GLY A 107 -5.96 -10.07 15.10
N GLY A 108 -6.14 -11.40 15.12
CA GLY A 108 -6.73 -12.09 16.26
C GLY A 108 -8.11 -11.49 16.59
N PHE A 109 -8.34 -11.16 17.85
CA PHE A 109 -9.55 -10.46 18.31
C PHE A 109 -9.28 -8.98 18.68
N SER A 110 -8.20 -8.40 18.14
CA SER A 110 -7.84 -7.01 18.40
C SER A 110 -8.91 -6.04 17.89
N GLY A 111 -9.27 -5.04 18.70
CA GLY A 111 -10.32 -4.08 18.36
C GLY A 111 -11.76 -4.59 18.56
N THR A 112 -11.94 -5.79 19.12
CA THR A 112 -13.24 -6.32 19.58
C THR A 112 -13.34 -6.26 21.11
N ASP A 113 -14.50 -6.64 21.67
CA ASP A 113 -14.69 -6.82 23.11
C ASP A 113 -13.75 -7.89 23.73
N TRP A 114 -13.09 -8.70 22.90
CA TRP A 114 -12.22 -9.82 23.29
C TRP A 114 -10.73 -9.56 23.04
N ASN A 115 -10.33 -8.29 23.11
CA ASN A 115 -8.95 -7.87 22.89
C ASN A 115 -7.97 -8.58 23.84
N GLY A 116 -6.88 -9.14 23.29
CA GLY A 116 -5.84 -9.85 24.07
C GLY A 116 -5.95 -11.37 24.11
N LEU A 117 -7.00 -11.97 23.52
CA LEU A 117 -7.11 -13.42 23.37
C LEU A 117 -6.03 -13.93 22.39
N ASN A 118 -5.11 -14.77 22.86
CA ASN A 118 -4.01 -15.29 22.07
C ASN A 118 -4.35 -16.63 21.38
N TYR A 119 -3.58 -16.99 20.35
CA TYR A 119 -3.80 -18.22 19.58
C TYR A 119 -3.73 -19.50 20.43
N SER A 120 -2.77 -19.59 21.36
CA SER A 120 -2.59 -20.79 22.18
C SER A 120 -3.75 -21.04 23.14
N ASP A 121 -4.45 -20.00 23.60
CA ASP A 121 -5.65 -20.11 24.40
C ASP A 121 -6.87 -20.53 23.58
N LEU A 122 -6.95 -20.14 22.30
CA LEU A 122 -8.00 -20.58 21.37
C LEU A 122 -7.88 -22.08 21.08
N VAL A 123 -6.68 -22.54 20.72
CA VAL A 123 -6.41 -23.96 20.42
C VAL A 123 -6.62 -24.83 21.66
N ALA A 124 -6.22 -24.34 22.83
CA ALA A 124 -6.40 -25.07 24.08
C ALA A 124 -7.83 -25.01 24.66
N GLY A 125 -8.77 -24.31 24.00
CA GLY A 125 -10.15 -24.17 24.48
C GLY A 125 -10.27 -23.40 25.81
N ARG A 126 -9.28 -22.55 26.13
CA ARG A 126 -9.23 -21.78 27.39
C ARG A 126 -9.88 -20.40 27.26
N SER A 127 -10.56 -20.14 26.15
CA SER A 127 -11.28 -18.88 25.91
C SER A 127 -12.49 -18.75 26.83
N ASN A 128 -12.44 -17.79 27.76
CA ASN A 128 -13.59 -17.43 28.61
C ASN A 128 -14.74 -16.78 27.82
N ALA A 129 -14.51 -16.45 26.55
CA ALA A 129 -15.47 -15.84 25.64
C ALA A 129 -16.33 -16.87 24.87
N GLY A 130 -16.03 -18.18 25.00
CA GLY A 130 -16.63 -19.23 24.18
C GLY A 130 -16.17 -19.21 22.71
N LEU A 131 -15.15 -18.40 22.39
CA LEU A 131 -14.54 -18.30 21.06
C LEU A 131 -13.54 -19.44 20.84
N SER A 132 -13.50 -19.95 19.61
CA SER A 132 -12.57 -20.98 19.16
C SER A 132 -11.91 -20.55 17.84
N VAL A 133 -11.03 -21.39 17.31
CA VAL A 133 -10.48 -21.21 15.95
C VAL A 133 -11.59 -21.09 14.91
N ASP A 134 -12.71 -21.82 15.08
CA ASP A 134 -13.87 -21.71 14.18
C ASP A 134 -14.45 -20.29 14.11
N SER A 135 -14.33 -19.53 15.20
CA SER A 135 -14.80 -18.14 15.26
C SER A 135 -13.96 -17.17 14.43
N LEU A 136 -12.78 -17.60 13.96
CA LEU A 136 -11.92 -16.81 13.08
C LEU A 136 -12.35 -16.90 11.61
N TRP A 137 -13.12 -17.92 11.23
CA TRP A 137 -13.56 -18.05 9.84
C TRP A 137 -14.56 -16.95 9.49
N PRO A 138 -14.33 -16.19 8.39
CA PRO A 138 -15.27 -15.17 7.96
C PRO A 138 -16.57 -15.78 7.42
N GLU A 139 -17.61 -14.94 7.32
CA GLU A 139 -18.82 -15.31 6.59
C GLU A 139 -18.55 -15.28 5.08
N LEU A 140 -18.49 -16.46 4.44
CA LEU A 140 -18.21 -16.62 3.02
C LEU A 140 -19.48 -17.04 2.28
N LYS A 141 -20.02 -16.16 1.43
CA LYS A 141 -21.36 -16.33 0.83
C LYS A 141 -21.29 -16.71 -0.64
N THR A 142 -20.27 -16.19 -1.33
CA THR A 142 -20.06 -16.34 -2.76
C THR A 142 -18.80 -17.14 -3.05
N ILE A 143 -18.68 -17.68 -4.25
CA ILE A 143 -17.44 -18.31 -4.72
C ILE A 143 -16.27 -17.32 -4.68
N ASP A 144 -16.51 -16.06 -5.07
CA ASP A 144 -15.51 -15.00 -5.05
C ASP A 144 -14.97 -14.76 -3.62
N ASP A 145 -15.82 -14.82 -2.59
CA ASP A 145 -15.38 -14.69 -1.19
C ASP A 145 -14.40 -15.82 -0.83
N TRP A 146 -14.67 -17.05 -1.26
CA TRP A 146 -13.79 -18.20 -1.00
C TRP A 146 -12.49 -18.13 -1.79
N GLN A 147 -12.54 -17.70 -3.05
CA GLN A 147 -11.37 -17.53 -3.91
C GLN A 147 -10.45 -16.43 -3.37
N GLN A 148 -11.03 -15.33 -2.89
CA GLN A 148 -10.26 -14.28 -2.22
C GLN A 148 -9.60 -14.80 -0.94
N LEU A 149 -10.35 -15.51 -0.08
CA LEU A 149 -9.81 -16.04 1.17
C LEU A 149 -8.66 -17.02 0.93
N ILE A 150 -8.78 -17.95 -0.01
CA ILE A 150 -7.72 -18.93 -0.25
C ILE A 150 -6.45 -18.27 -0.79
N GLY A 151 -6.57 -17.27 -1.66
CA GLY A 151 -5.44 -16.47 -2.14
C GLY A 151 -4.74 -15.68 -1.02
N ASP A 152 -5.52 -15.11 -0.09
CA ASP A 152 -4.99 -14.42 1.09
C ASP A 152 -4.29 -15.38 2.06
N MET A 153 -4.84 -16.59 2.24
CA MET A 153 -4.27 -17.65 3.07
C MET A 153 -2.95 -18.17 2.49
N VAL A 154 -2.87 -18.41 1.18
CA VAL A 154 -1.61 -18.76 0.48
C VAL A 154 -0.58 -17.66 0.71
N SER A 155 -0.90 -16.42 0.36
CA SER A 155 0.04 -15.29 0.48
C SER A 155 0.50 -15.05 1.93
N THR A 156 -0.41 -15.20 2.90
CA THR A 156 -0.08 -15.00 4.31
C THR A 156 0.72 -16.16 4.88
N SER A 157 0.39 -17.39 4.51
CA SER A 157 1.09 -18.60 4.97
C SER A 157 2.56 -18.57 4.56
N ALA A 158 2.83 -18.33 3.27
CA ALA A 158 4.19 -18.19 2.74
C ALA A 158 5.00 -17.14 3.52
N ARG A 159 4.45 -15.94 3.69
CA ARG A 159 5.08 -14.85 4.42
C ARG A 159 5.40 -15.21 5.87
N LEU A 160 4.44 -15.79 6.59
CA LEU A 160 4.61 -16.15 8.00
C LEU A 160 5.64 -17.27 8.14
N MET A 161 5.65 -18.23 7.20
CA MET A 161 6.59 -19.35 7.24
C MET A 161 8.02 -18.86 7.07
N THR A 162 8.30 -18.03 6.05
CA THR A 162 9.64 -17.46 5.88
C THR A 162 10.10 -16.65 7.10
N MET A 163 9.19 -15.94 7.78
CA MET A 163 9.55 -15.27 9.03
C MET A 163 9.90 -16.28 10.13
N ARG A 164 9.15 -17.39 10.23
CA ARG A 164 9.43 -18.47 11.19
C ARG A 164 10.80 -19.08 10.94
N ASP A 165 11.14 -19.39 9.69
CA ASP A 165 12.43 -20.00 9.31
C ASP A 165 13.59 -19.07 9.61
N MET A 166 13.48 -17.82 9.19
CA MET A 166 14.44 -16.77 9.48
C MET A 166 14.69 -16.60 10.98
N HIS A 167 13.64 -16.70 11.80
CA HIS A 167 13.75 -16.58 13.26
C HIS A 167 14.38 -17.82 13.91
N ALA A 168 14.12 -19.01 13.36
CA ALA A 168 14.70 -20.26 13.82
C ALA A 168 16.17 -20.42 13.38
N ASP A 169 16.57 -19.82 12.25
CA ASP A 169 17.91 -19.98 11.70
C ASP A 169 19.00 -19.38 12.63
N PRO A 170 19.99 -20.18 13.05
CA PRO A 170 21.05 -19.74 13.97
C PRO A 170 21.94 -18.62 13.41
N THR A 171 21.97 -18.45 12.09
CA THR A 171 22.76 -17.42 11.41
C THR A 171 22.11 -16.04 11.46
N LYS A 172 20.81 -15.95 11.76
CA LYS A 172 20.02 -14.71 11.89
C LYS A 172 20.14 -13.79 10.65
N PRO A 173 19.73 -14.27 9.46
CA PRO A 173 19.88 -13.50 8.23
C PRO A 173 19.13 -12.18 8.31
N LYS A 174 19.61 -11.19 7.54
CA LYS A 174 18.84 -9.97 7.28
C LYS A 174 17.70 -10.27 6.33
N TRP A 175 16.76 -9.35 6.19
CA TRP A 175 15.66 -9.54 5.26
C TRP A 175 15.08 -8.22 4.74
N ALA A 176 14.27 -8.32 3.69
CA ALA A 176 13.51 -7.23 3.09
C ALA A 176 12.04 -7.60 2.95
N ARG A 177 11.16 -6.59 3.05
CA ARG A 177 9.79 -6.67 2.55
C ARG A 177 9.81 -6.34 1.06
N VAL A 178 9.40 -7.28 0.22
CA VAL A 178 9.36 -7.09 -1.23
C VAL A 178 7.90 -7.11 -1.67
N PRO A 179 7.33 -5.99 -2.13
CA PRO A 179 5.97 -5.99 -2.64
C PRO A 179 5.88 -6.82 -3.92
N ARG A 180 4.92 -7.75 -4.02
CA ARG A 180 4.62 -8.46 -5.27
C ARG A 180 3.52 -7.76 -6.07
N GLY A 181 3.56 -8.00 -7.38
CA GLY A 181 2.58 -7.49 -8.33
C GLY A 181 2.73 -5.99 -8.62
N SER A 182 1.81 -5.47 -9.43
CA SER A 182 1.78 -4.07 -9.85
C SER A 182 1.06 -3.15 -8.86
N ASP A 183 0.42 -3.71 -7.84
CA ASP A 183 -0.57 -3.00 -7.03
C ASP A 183 -0.33 -3.05 -5.51
N PRO A 184 0.89 -2.76 -5.02
CA PRO A 184 1.21 -2.93 -3.62
C PRO A 184 0.53 -1.87 -2.74
N CYS A 185 0.14 -2.27 -1.53
CA CYS A 185 -0.42 -1.32 -0.58
C CYS A 185 0.68 -0.36 -0.05
N ALA A 186 0.28 0.86 0.31
CA ALA A 186 1.19 1.90 0.80
C ALA A 186 2.03 1.50 2.01
N PHE A 187 1.50 0.62 2.86
CA PHE A 187 2.23 0.11 4.03
C PHE A 187 3.36 -0.85 3.63
N CYS A 188 3.10 -1.73 2.67
CA CYS A 188 4.09 -2.65 2.15
C CYS A 188 5.19 -1.88 1.39
N VAL A 189 4.85 -0.82 0.65
CA VAL A 189 5.83 0.11 0.06
C VAL A 189 6.67 0.83 1.12
N MET A 190 6.05 1.32 2.20
CA MET A 190 6.76 1.96 3.31
C MET A 190 7.81 1.01 3.93
N LEU A 191 7.44 -0.25 4.18
CA LEU A 191 8.39 -1.22 4.72
C LEU A 191 9.50 -1.52 3.70
N ALA A 192 9.15 -1.64 2.43
CA ALA A 192 10.09 -1.94 1.37
C ALA A 192 11.22 -0.88 1.23
N THR A 193 10.99 0.37 1.66
CA THR A 193 12.00 1.45 1.65
C THR A 193 13.30 1.12 2.39
N ARG A 194 13.29 0.17 3.33
CA ARG A 194 14.50 -0.21 4.08
C ARG A 194 15.42 -1.19 3.34
N GLY A 195 14.92 -1.90 2.33
CA GLY A 195 15.68 -2.97 1.67
C GLY A 195 16.06 -4.11 2.64
N PHE A 196 17.20 -4.77 2.37
CA PHE A 196 17.72 -5.94 3.11
C PHE A 196 18.42 -5.55 4.43
N GLU A 197 17.78 -4.72 5.25
CA GLU A 197 18.36 -4.24 6.52
C GLU A 197 17.57 -4.65 7.75
N TYR A 198 16.43 -5.33 7.59
CA TYR A 198 15.66 -5.79 8.73
C TYR A 198 16.38 -6.93 9.46
N LEU A 199 16.38 -6.86 10.79
CA LEU A 199 16.96 -7.87 11.69
C LEU A 199 15.92 -8.55 12.59
N SER A 200 14.72 -7.98 12.72
CA SER A 200 13.64 -8.52 13.56
C SER A 200 12.26 -8.09 13.09
N GLU A 201 11.27 -8.93 13.39
CA GLU A 201 9.84 -8.68 13.17
C GLU A 201 9.38 -7.39 13.86
N GLU A 202 9.81 -7.07 15.09
CA GLU A 202 9.39 -5.84 15.80
C GLU A 202 9.66 -4.54 15.02
N THR A 203 10.69 -4.53 14.17
CA THR A 203 11.03 -3.35 13.37
C THR A 203 10.29 -3.27 12.04
N ALA A 204 9.52 -4.30 11.69
CA ALA A 204 8.95 -4.57 10.37
C ALA A 204 7.49 -5.09 10.39
N ASP A 205 6.99 -5.47 11.56
CA ASP A 205 5.62 -5.83 11.87
C ASP A 205 5.12 -4.81 12.88
N PHE A 206 4.04 -4.13 12.52
CA PHE A 206 3.43 -3.11 13.37
C PHE A 206 2.19 -3.65 14.09
N GLY A 207 1.93 -4.96 14.02
CA GLY A 207 0.80 -5.62 14.63
C GLY A 207 -0.36 -5.79 13.65
N PRO A 208 -1.36 -6.59 14.01
CA PRO A 208 -2.20 -7.22 13.01
C PRO A 208 -3.41 -6.33 12.60
N THR A 209 -3.52 -5.12 13.17
CA THR A 209 -4.51 -4.10 12.77
C THR A 209 -4.06 -3.20 11.61
N PHE A 210 -2.82 -3.35 11.13
CA PHE A 210 -2.26 -2.52 10.06
C PHE A 210 -2.44 -3.09 8.65
N HIS A 211 -2.86 -4.35 8.56
CA HIS A 211 -3.09 -5.09 7.33
C HIS A 211 -4.51 -5.66 7.44
N ASN A 212 -5.36 -5.41 6.44
CA ASN A 212 -6.66 -6.08 6.32
C ASN A 212 -6.51 -7.52 5.78
N GLY A 213 -5.39 -8.21 6.08
CA GLY A 213 -5.04 -9.52 5.51
C GLY A 213 -4.56 -9.48 4.06
N HIS A 214 -5.11 -8.61 3.22
CA HIS A 214 -4.94 -8.61 1.76
C HIS A 214 -3.61 -8.03 1.20
N CYS A 215 -2.51 -7.99 1.97
CA CYS A 215 -1.21 -7.55 1.39
C CYS A 215 -0.48 -8.73 0.74
N HIS A 216 -0.05 -8.52 -0.51
CA HIS A 216 0.74 -9.46 -1.32
C HIS A 216 2.24 -9.13 -1.28
N CYS A 217 2.83 -8.84 -0.10
CA CYS A 217 4.27 -8.66 0.03
C CYS A 217 4.95 -9.92 0.57
N ASP A 218 6.14 -10.20 0.05
CA ASP A 218 7.00 -11.28 0.50
C ASP A 218 7.99 -10.82 1.56
N VAL A 219 8.56 -11.81 2.23
CA VAL A 219 9.73 -11.68 3.10
C VAL A 219 10.87 -12.39 2.41
N ILE A 220 11.93 -11.67 2.07
CA ILE A 220 13.09 -12.25 1.39
C ILE A 220 14.31 -12.09 2.29
N SER A 221 14.89 -13.22 2.68
CA SER A 221 16.09 -13.28 3.51
C SER A 221 17.36 -13.06 2.68
N SER A 222 18.39 -12.53 3.34
CA SER A 222 19.71 -12.31 2.78
C SER A 222 20.78 -12.50 3.85
N TRP A 223 21.86 -13.19 3.47
CA TRP A 223 23.06 -13.35 4.29
C TRP A 223 24.12 -12.30 3.98
N GLY A 224 23.84 -11.32 3.13
CA GLY A 224 24.80 -10.27 2.79
C GLY A 224 24.19 -9.14 1.97
N ARG A 225 25.05 -8.40 1.25
CA ARG A 225 24.56 -7.36 0.34
C ARG A 225 23.90 -7.99 -0.87
N GLN A 226 22.60 -7.76 -1.04
CA GLN A 226 21.79 -8.30 -2.12
C GLN A 226 21.10 -7.17 -2.90
N LYS A 227 20.93 -7.39 -4.20
CA LYS A 227 19.92 -6.71 -5.01
C LYS A 227 18.93 -7.76 -5.50
N LEU A 228 17.73 -7.32 -5.83
CA LEU A 228 16.71 -8.18 -6.40
C LEU A 228 16.13 -7.49 -7.62
N LYS A 229 16.06 -8.20 -8.75
CA LYS A 229 15.55 -7.63 -9.99
C LYS A 229 14.11 -7.13 -9.80
N GLY A 230 13.85 -5.89 -10.22
CA GLY A 230 12.53 -5.25 -10.10
C GLY A 230 12.23 -4.65 -8.73
N PHE A 231 13.08 -4.85 -7.73
CA PHE A 231 12.94 -4.27 -6.40
C PHE A 231 13.88 -3.06 -6.23
N ASP A 232 13.30 -1.86 -6.14
CA ASP A 232 14.00 -0.58 -5.97
C ASP A 232 13.61 0.10 -4.65
N PRO A 233 14.22 -0.30 -3.52
CA PRO A 233 13.93 0.30 -2.21
C PRO A 233 14.32 1.78 -2.14
N ASP A 234 15.35 2.19 -2.87
CA ASP A 234 15.82 3.59 -2.89
C ASP A 234 14.76 4.48 -3.57
N GLY A 235 14.27 4.10 -4.74
CA GLY A 235 13.17 4.81 -5.39
C GLY A 235 11.89 4.82 -4.54
N MET A 236 11.56 3.70 -3.88
CA MET A 236 10.40 3.65 -2.97
C MET A 236 10.58 4.63 -1.80
N SER A 237 11.80 4.76 -1.29
CA SER A 237 12.16 5.72 -0.24
C SER A 237 12.00 7.16 -0.71
N GLU A 238 12.42 7.47 -1.94
CA GLU A 238 12.19 8.80 -2.54
C GLU A 238 10.70 9.15 -2.61
N ARG A 239 9.85 8.20 -3.02
CA ARG A 239 8.39 8.39 -3.11
C ARG A 239 7.73 8.53 -1.75
N TRP A 240 8.18 7.74 -0.76
CA TRP A 240 7.78 7.90 0.63
C TRP A 240 8.11 9.31 1.14
N GLU A 241 9.32 9.80 0.89
CA GLU A 241 9.74 11.14 1.30
C GLU A 241 8.96 12.24 0.56
N GLN A 242 8.65 12.07 -0.73
CA GLN A 242 7.75 13.00 -1.44
C GLN A 242 6.37 13.09 -0.78
N CYS A 243 5.77 11.96 -0.41
CA CYS A 243 4.49 11.93 0.30
C CYS A 243 4.59 12.56 1.70
N LYS A 244 5.68 12.29 2.42
CA LYS A 244 5.93 12.89 3.74
C LYS A 244 6.10 14.40 3.63
N THR A 245 6.91 14.90 2.70
CA THR A 245 7.12 16.34 2.46
C THR A 245 5.80 17.04 2.13
N ALA A 246 4.90 16.40 1.36
CA ALA A 246 3.60 16.96 1.01
C ALA A 246 2.75 17.37 2.24
N ILE A 247 2.93 16.69 3.37
CA ILE A 247 2.17 16.94 4.60
C ILE A 247 3.03 17.34 5.79
N GLU A 248 4.35 17.46 5.63
CA GLU A 248 5.30 17.54 6.75
C GLU A 248 5.01 18.70 7.71
N HIS A 249 4.68 19.87 7.16
CA HIS A 249 4.33 21.06 7.93
C HIS A 249 3.08 20.86 8.82
N ARG A 250 2.26 19.84 8.56
CA ARG A 250 1.09 19.46 9.37
C ARG A 250 1.39 18.39 10.40
N LEU A 251 2.54 17.72 10.33
CA LEU A 251 2.94 16.64 11.24
C LEU A 251 3.47 17.20 12.57
N THR A 252 2.70 18.10 13.20
CA THR A 252 3.05 18.79 14.44
C THR A 252 2.48 18.06 15.66
N HIS A 253 3.09 18.28 16.83
CA HIS A 253 2.59 17.71 18.08
C HIS A 253 1.18 18.23 18.43
N ASP A 254 0.88 19.49 18.10
CA ASP A 254 -0.44 20.09 18.33
C ASP A 254 -1.53 19.48 17.45
N GLU A 255 -1.23 19.20 16.17
CA GLU A 255 -2.17 18.48 15.29
C GLU A 255 -2.40 17.06 15.80
N TYR A 256 -1.33 16.39 16.27
CA TYR A 256 -1.44 15.07 16.90
C TYR A 256 -2.36 15.08 18.12
N LEU A 257 -2.17 16.00 19.07
CA LEU A 257 -3.01 16.07 20.26
C LEU A 257 -4.48 16.32 19.92
N ARG A 258 -4.76 17.06 18.83
CA ARG A 258 -6.12 17.34 18.35
C ARG A 258 -6.77 16.18 17.60
N THR A 259 -5.98 15.33 16.94
CA THR A 259 -6.50 14.34 15.96
C THR A 259 -6.19 12.89 16.31
N ARG A 260 -5.46 12.62 17.40
CA ARG A 260 -5.18 11.25 17.85
C ARG A 260 -6.48 10.48 18.09
N SER A 261 -6.49 9.22 17.66
CA SER A 261 -7.69 8.37 17.77
C SER A 261 -7.91 7.82 19.17
N SER A 262 -6.87 7.75 20.00
CA SER A 262 -6.95 7.31 21.39
C SER A 262 -5.87 7.97 22.27
N PRO A 263 -6.04 7.98 23.60
CA PRO A 263 -5.03 8.48 24.52
C PRO A 263 -3.67 7.75 24.43
N ASP A 264 -3.68 6.46 24.11
CA ASP A 264 -2.48 5.60 24.09
C ASP A 264 -1.74 5.60 22.75
N GLN A 265 -2.31 6.22 21.71
CA GLN A 265 -1.67 6.30 20.40
C GLN A 265 -0.37 7.12 20.48
N LYS A 266 0.78 6.48 20.24
CA LYS A 266 2.08 7.17 20.19
C LYS A 266 2.15 8.15 19.01
N PHE A 267 2.83 9.28 19.21
CA PHE A 267 3.04 10.31 18.17
C PHE A 267 3.65 9.74 16.87
N GLY A 268 4.65 8.86 16.98
CA GLY A 268 5.25 8.21 15.81
C GLY A 268 4.26 7.38 14.99
N ASN A 269 3.35 6.65 15.66
CA ASN A 269 2.31 5.87 15.01
C ASN A 269 1.30 6.77 14.30
N TRP A 270 0.87 7.85 14.97
CA TRP A 270 0.01 8.86 14.37
C TRP A 270 0.67 9.48 13.12
N LYS A 271 1.93 9.91 13.23
CA LYS A 271 2.69 10.53 12.13
C LYS A 271 2.78 9.61 10.92
N ARG A 272 3.17 8.35 11.14
CA ARG A 272 3.20 7.32 10.08
C ARG A 272 1.82 7.14 9.44
N ASN A 273 0.76 7.05 10.23
CA ASN A 273 -0.60 6.86 9.71
C ASN A 273 -1.07 8.03 8.83
N GLN A 274 -0.65 9.26 9.14
CA GLN A 274 -0.91 10.42 8.27
C GLN A 274 -0.18 10.29 6.93
N ILE A 275 1.08 9.86 6.92
CA ILE A 275 1.86 9.65 5.68
C ILE A 275 1.25 8.52 4.86
N LEU A 276 0.87 7.41 5.49
CA LEU A 276 0.17 6.32 4.80
C LEU A 276 -1.17 6.76 4.20
N ALA A 277 -1.92 7.62 4.90
CA ALA A 277 -3.15 8.20 4.35
C ALA A 277 -2.88 9.09 3.12
N GLU A 278 -1.76 9.83 3.11
CA GLU A 278 -1.31 10.60 1.95
C GLU A 278 -0.88 9.70 0.78
N MET A 279 -0.18 8.60 1.07
CA MET A 279 0.19 7.62 0.04
C MET A 279 -1.03 6.90 -0.55
N ARG A 280 -2.05 6.56 0.25
CA ARG A 280 -3.22 5.79 -0.21
C ARG A 280 -4.01 6.42 -1.34
N TRP A 281 -3.90 7.73 -1.56
CA TRP A 281 -4.56 8.39 -2.68
C TRP A 281 -3.63 8.64 -3.88
N ARG A 282 -2.37 8.18 -3.80
CA ARG A 282 -1.47 8.08 -4.95
C ARG A 282 -1.80 6.85 -5.78
N ASP A 283 -1.42 6.92 -7.05
CA ASP A 283 -1.37 5.79 -7.95
C ASP A 283 -0.45 4.69 -7.40
N ARG A 284 -0.93 3.45 -7.42
CA ARG A 284 -0.24 2.33 -6.79
C ARG A 284 0.96 1.84 -7.61
N GLU A 285 0.89 1.91 -8.93
CA GLU A 285 2.03 1.61 -9.79
C GLU A 285 3.12 2.68 -9.62
N TRP A 286 2.73 3.96 -9.52
CA TRP A 286 3.65 5.03 -9.17
C TRP A 286 4.33 4.78 -7.83
N LEU A 287 3.59 4.41 -6.77
CA LEU A 287 4.19 4.08 -5.47
C LEU A 287 5.20 2.92 -5.59
N HIS A 288 4.88 1.92 -6.41
CA HIS A 288 5.71 0.74 -6.62
C HIS A 288 6.99 1.05 -7.41
N SER A 289 6.84 1.50 -8.66
CA SER A 289 7.92 1.58 -9.65
C SER A 289 8.34 3.02 -9.98
N GLY A 290 7.54 4.02 -9.60
CA GLY A 290 7.70 5.40 -10.03
C GLY A 290 7.12 5.70 -11.42
N ALA A 291 6.43 4.73 -12.05
CA ALA A 291 5.75 4.96 -13.32
C ALA A 291 4.70 6.07 -13.20
N GLU A 292 4.76 7.08 -14.06
CA GLU A 292 3.85 8.22 -14.03
C GLU A 292 2.48 7.85 -14.63
N PRO A 293 1.36 7.95 -13.88
CA PRO A 293 0.04 7.50 -14.34
C PRO A 293 -0.45 8.30 -15.54
N LEU A 294 -1.02 7.70 -16.59
CA LEU A 294 -1.37 8.38 -17.83
C LEU A 294 -2.38 9.54 -17.68
N ILE A 295 -2.26 10.58 -18.51
CA ILE A 295 -3.35 11.56 -18.70
C ILE A 295 -4.40 10.92 -19.61
N SER A 296 -5.61 10.80 -19.09
CA SER A 296 -6.75 10.24 -19.83
C SER A 296 -7.87 11.27 -19.98
N PHE A 297 -8.69 11.04 -21.01
CA PHE A 297 -9.86 11.85 -21.35
C PHE A 297 -11.00 10.91 -21.76
N PRO A 298 -12.27 11.33 -21.61
CA PRO A 298 -13.42 10.53 -22.02
C PRO A 298 -13.52 10.36 -23.54
N SER A 299 -12.94 11.28 -24.31
CA SER A 299 -12.89 11.21 -25.79
C SER A 299 -11.72 12.04 -26.35
N ASP A 300 -11.32 11.74 -27.58
CA ASP A 300 -10.31 12.53 -28.32
C ASP A 300 -10.77 13.97 -28.56
N GLY A 301 -12.07 14.17 -28.83
CA GLY A 301 -12.63 15.52 -29.00
C GLY A 301 -12.47 16.38 -27.74
N MET A 302 -12.71 15.80 -26.56
CA MET A 302 -12.50 16.53 -25.30
C MET A 302 -11.01 16.81 -25.04
N ARG A 303 -10.12 15.88 -25.42
CA ARG A 303 -8.67 16.10 -25.34
C ARG A 303 -8.26 17.32 -26.18
N GLU A 304 -8.64 17.35 -27.46
CA GLU A 304 -8.32 18.45 -28.38
C GLU A 304 -8.89 19.79 -27.89
N GLU A 305 -10.13 19.80 -27.38
CA GLU A 305 -10.74 20.98 -26.80
C GLU A 305 -9.96 21.48 -25.58
N THR A 306 -9.62 20.59 -24.65
CA THR A 306 -8.91 20.95 -23.41
C THR A 306 -7.52 21.48 -23.71
N GLU A 307 -6.77 20.83 -24.61
CA GLU A 307 -5.44 21.27 -25.04
C GLU A 307 -5.46 22.67 -25.66
N LYS A 308 -6.51 22.98 -26.43
CA LYS A 308 -6.66 24.27 -27.09
C LYS A 308 -7.18 25.36 -26.16
N ALA A 309 -8.23 25.07 -25.40
CA ALA A 309 -8.95 26.07 -24.60
C ALA A 309 -8.28 26.31 -23.24
N ARG A 310 -7.66 25.28 -22.64
CA ARG A 310 -7.11 25.30 -21.29
C ARG A 310 -5.74 24.60 -21.21
N PRO A 311 -4.75 24.98 -22.03
CA PRO A 311 -3.43 24.33 -22.06
C PRO A 311 -2.72 24.35 -20.70
N GLN A 312 -3.04 25.30 -19.83
CA GLN A 312 -2.53 25.37 -18.45
C GLN A 312 -3.00 24.20 -17.58
N GLU A 313 -4.22 23.69 -17.77
CA GLU A 313 -4.72 22.54 -17.00
C GLU A 313 -3.98 21.26 -17.41
N ILE A 314 -3.59 21.13 -18.68
CA ILE A 314 -2.71 20.06 -19.16
C ILE A 314 -1.33 20.14 -18.50
N ARG A 315 -0.74 21.34 -18.38
CA ARG A 315 0.55 21.51 -17.69
C ARG A 315 0.45 21.16 -16.20
N THR A 316 -0.65 21.54 -15.54
CA THR A 316 -0.94 21.12 -14.16
C THR A 316 -1.07 19.60 -14.07
N ALA A 317 -1.79 18.95 -14.98
CA ALA A 317 -1.89 17.48 -15.06
C ALA A 317 -0.51 16.83 -15.20
N GLN A 318 0.37 17.34 -16.08
CA GLN A 318 1.73 16.84 -16.23
C GLN A 318 2.56 16.94 -14.93
N ARG A 319 2.38 18.01 -14.15
CA ARG A 319 3.03 18.14 -12.83
C ARG A 319 2.46 17.17 -11.82
N LEU A 320 1.15 16.98 -11.81
CA LEU A 320 0.44 16.09 -10.88
C LEU A 320 0.87 14.62 -11.01
N ARG A 321 1.10 14.13 -12.24
CA ARG A 321 1.56 12.75 -12.49
C ARG A 321 2.88 12.41 -11.84
N ARG A 322 3.80 13.38 -11.77
CA ARG A 322 5.11 13.22 -11.12
C ARG A 322 4.99 12.93 -9.63
N HIS A 323 3.87 13.33 -9.02
CA HIS A 323 3.52 13.07 -7.63
C HIS A 323 2.60 11.86 -7.47
N GLY A 324 2.41 11.05 -8.52
CA GLY A 324 1.53 9.89 -8.50
C GLY A 324 0.04 10.23 -8.46
N ILE A 325 -0.37 11.41 -8.93
CA ILE A 325 -1.80 11.77 -9.00
C ILE A 325 -2.30 11.47 -10.41
N VAL A 326 -3.30 10.60 -10.52
CA VAL A 326 -3.91 10.22 -11.81
C VAL A 326 -4.75 11.39 -12.36
N PRO A 327 -4.36 12.00 -13.49
CA PRO A 327 -5.10 13.08 -14.10
C PRO A 327 -6.06 12.52 -15.16
N ALA A 328 -7.12 11.88 -14.68
CA ALA A 328 -8.21 11.40 -15.52
C ALA A 328 -9.25 12.51 -15.69
N PHE A 329 -9.22 13.24 -16.80
CA PHE A 329 -10.22 14.27 -17.08
C PHE A 329 -11.61 13.63 -17.25
N GLN A 330 -12.65 14.28 -16.73
CA GLN A 330 -14.03 13.83 -16.83
C GLN A 330 -14.94 14.91 -17.43
N ILE A 331 -16.13 14.50 -17.87
CA ILE A 331 -17.18 15.45 -18.24
C ILE A 331 -17.58 16.22 -16.97
N ASP A 332 -17.28 17.51 -16.95
CA ASP A 332 -17.35 18.39 -15.77
C ASP A 332 -18.78 18.84 -15.43
N HIS A 333 -19.79 18.15 -15.94
CA HIS A 333 -21.18 18.45 -15.66
C HIS A 333 -22.08 17.22 -15.86
N ARG A 334 -23.23 17.25 -15.19
CA ARG A 334 -24.33 16.33 -15.45
C ARG A 334 -25.66 17.05 -15.41
N GLU A 335 -26.60 16.56 -16.20
CA GLU A 335 -27.97 17.03 -16.14
C GLU A 335 -28.73 16.29 -15.03
N ALA A 336 -29.49 17.03 -14.24
CA ALA A 336 -30.38 16.48 -13.22
C ALA A 336 -31.72 17.20 -13.28
N LYS A 337 -32.82 16.46 -13.10
CA LYS A 337 -34.14 17.06 -13.01
C LYS A 337 -34.42 17.49 -11.58
N ASP A 338 -34.77 18.75 -11.39
CA ASP A 338 -35.23 19.29 -10.13
C ASP A 338 -36.55 18.61 -9.73
N PRO A 339 -36.62 17.92 -8.57
CA PRO A 339 -37.79 17.13 -8.19
C PRO A 339 -39.02 17.99 -7.87
N ASP A 340 -38.83 19.26 -7.48
CA ASP A 340 -39.91 20.14 -7.03
C ASP A 340 -40.49 20.97 -8.18
N THR A 341 -39.65 21.41 -9.10
CA THR A 341 -40.02 22.30 -10.22
C THR A 341 -40.04 21.60 -11.58
N GLY A 342 -39.49 20.39 -11.67
CA GLY A 342 -39.37 19.63 -12.90
C GLY A 342 -38.38 20.19 -13.93
N ARG A 343 -37.63 21.25 -13.58
CA ARG A 343 -36.66 21.90 -14.47
C ARG A 343 -35.39 21.06 -14.59
N MET A 344 -34.77 21.08 -15.76
CA MET A 344 -33.44 20.52 -15.95
C MET A 344 -32.40 21.47 -15.36
N LEU A 345 -31.57 20.96 -14.46
CA LEU A 345 -30.44 21.65 -13.84
C LEU A 345 -29.14 21.06 -14.39
N LEU A 346 -28.22 21.95 -14.75
CA LEU A 346 -26.85 21.57 -15.06
C LEU A 346 -26.04 21.63 -13.75
N ILE A 347 -25.61 20.47 -13.26
CA ILE A 347 -24.79 20.34 -12.07
C ILE A 347 -23.33 20.23 -12.51
N GLY A 348 -22.50 21.20 -12.13
CA GLY A 348 -21.05 21.13 -12.37
C GLY A 348 -20.37 20.09 -11.47
N LEU A 349 -19.42 19.36 -12.03
CA LEU A 349 -18.59 18.32 -11.43
C LEU A 349 -17.11 18.75 -11.44
N SER A 350 -16.25 18.03 -10.72
CA SER A 350 -14.81 18.28 -10.70
C SER A 350 -14.15 18.04 -12.06
N ASP A 351 -13.03 18.71 -12.30
CA ASP A 351 -12.32 18.63 -13.59
C ASP A 351 -11.73 17.23 -13.87
N LEU A 352 -11.28 16.54 -12.81
CA LEU A 352 -10.77 15.16 -12.90
C LEU A 352 -11.62 14.20 -12.07
N GLU A 353 -11.65 12.93 -12.49
CA GLU A 353 -12.23 11.81 -11.75
C GLU A 353 -11.66 11.72 -10.32
N GLY A 354 -12.43 11.06 -9.43
CA GLY A 354 -12.07 11.00 -8.01
C GLY A 354 -12.31 12.30 -7.24
N GLY A 355 -12.99 13.28 -7.87
CA GLY A 355 -13.42 14.52 -7.24
C GLY A 355 -12.27 15.52 -7.06
N ILE A 356 -11.43 15.69 -8.09
CA ILE A 356 -10.29 16.60 -8.06
C ILE A 356 -10.59 17.82 -8.93
N GLU A 357 -10.68 18.98 -8.29
CA GLU A 357 -10.84 20.28 -8.94
C GLU A 357 -9.48 20.95 -9.18
N LEU A 358 -9.25 21.46 -10.38
CA LEU A 358 -8.03 22.17 -10.77
C LEU A 358 -8.25 23.68 -10.81
N LYS A 359 -7.27 24.43 -10.34
CA LYS A 359 -7.16 25.87 -10.53
C LYS A 359 -5.71 26.23 -10.80
N THR A 360 -5.44 26.77 -12.00
CA THR A 360 -4.10 27.19 -12.41
C THR A 360 -4.08 28.71 -12.60
N PRO A 361 -4.08 29.50 -11.50
CA PRO A 361 -4.02 30.95 -11.60
C PRO A 361 -2.75 31.38 -12.35
N GLN A 362 -2.89 32.35 -13.26
CA GLN A 362 -1.74 32.94 -13.97
C GLN A 362 -1.41 34.35 -13.49
N SER A 363 -2.39 35.05 -12.92
CA SER A 363 -2.24 36.45 -12.51
C SER A 363 -2.97 36.77 -11.20
N ALA A 364 -3.40 35.76 -10.44
CA ALA A 364 -4.16 35.97 -9.23
C ALA A 364 -3.26 36.56 -8.14
N ASP A 365 -3.67 37.66 -7.53
CA ASP A 365 -2.89 38.46 -6.58
C ASP A 365 -3.63 38.73 -5.25
N LYS A 366 -4.92 38.35 -5.16
CA LYS A 366 -5.82 38.75 -4.07
C LYS A 366 -6.53 37.58 -3.42
N PHE A 367 -6.76 37.70 -2.10
CA PHE A 367 -7.58 36.79 -1.30
C PHE A 367 -8.93 36.49 -1.95
N ARG A 368 -9.64 37.50 -2.46
CA ARG A 368 -10.98 37.34 -3.05
C ARG A 368 -11.01 36.34 -4.21
N THR A 369 -9.93 36.26 -4.99
CA THR A 369 -9.81 35.30 -6.09
C THR A 369 -9.70 33.88 -5.56
N ILE A 370 -8.82 33.66 -4.58
CA ILE A 370 -8.61 32.35 -3.95
C ILE A 370 -9.87 31.89 -3.19
N ASP A 371 -10.52 32.80 -2.46
CA ASP A 371 -11.81 32.52 -1.81
C ASP A 371 -12.90 32.17 -2.83
N GLY A 372 -12.90 32.83 -4.00
CA GLY A 372 -13.77 32.50 -5.12
C GLY A 372 -13.56 31.07 -5.62
N TYR A 373 -12.30 30.64 -5.79
CA TYR A 373 -11.97 29.26 -6.16
C TYR A 373 -12.50 28.24 -5.16
N MET A 374 -12.26 28.47 -3.86
CA MET A 374 -12.76 27.59 -2.80
C MET A 374 -14.29 27.57 -2.73
N GLY A 375 -14.94 28.71 -2.98
CA GLY A 375 -16.40 28.81 -3.05
C GLY A 375 -17.01 28.19 -4.29
N SER A 376 -16.25 28.03 -5.38
CA SER A 376 -16.68 27.31 -6.58
C SER A 376 -16.56 25.81 -6.36
N ALA A 377 -15.40 25.36 -5.86
CA ALA A 377 -15.14 23.96 -5.53
C ALA A 377 -16.18 23.41 -4.53
N SER A 378 -16.58 24.20 -3.53
CA SER A 378 -17.57 23.75 -2.53
C SER A 378 -18.99 23.52 -3.05
N LYS A 379 -19.31 24.00 -4.26
CA LYS A 379 -20.60 23.78 -4.90
C LYS A 379 -20.63 22.51 -5.76
N LYS A 380 -19.46 21.96 -6.11
CA LYS A 380 -19.34 20.74 -6.90
C LYS A 380 -19.55 19.54 -5.97
N PRO A 381 -20.59 18.71 -6.17
CA PRO A 381 -21.00 17.69 -5.21
C PRO A 381 -20.01 16.53 -5.09
N ASP A 382 -19.21 16.29 -6.14
CA ASP A 382 -18.18 15.26 -6.20
C ASP A 382 -16.81 15.76 -5.71
N CYS A 383 -16.59 17.08 -5.63
CA CYS A 383 -15.30 17.67 -5.29
C CYS A 383 -14.85 17.33 -3.86
N ARG A 384 -13.79 16.53 -3.76
CA ARG A 384 -13.10 16.16 -2.52
C ARG A 384 -11.78 16.89 -2.33
N ARG A 385 -11.09 17.20 -3.43
CA ARG A 385 -9.76 17.81 -3.44
C ARG A 385 -9.73 19.00 -4.38
N LEU A 386 -9.23 20.13 -3.89
CA LEU A 386 -8.94 21.30 -4.72
C LEU A 386 -7.43 21.42 -4.86
N ILE A 387 -6.92 21.40 -6.09
CA ILE A 387 -5.51 21.64 -6.43
C ILE A 387 -5.39 23.06 -6.98
N ILE A 388 -4.60 23.90 -6.30
CA ILE A 388 -4.24 25.23 -6.80
C ILE A 388 -2.78 25.19 -7.28
N ASP A 389 -2.58 25.23 -8.59
CA ASP A 389 -1.24 25.24 -9.19
C ASP A 389 -0.69 26.66 -9.25
N ASN A 390 0.17 27.00 -8.30
CA ASN A 390 0.80 28.31 -8.20
C ASN A 390 2.10 28.41 -9.01
N SER A 391 2.54 27.33 -9.65
CA SER A 391 3.84 27.26 -10.33
C SER A 391 4.00 28.30 -11.44
N GLU A 392 2.89 28.74 -12.05
CA GLU A 392 2.86 29.72 -13.15
C GLU A 392 2.30 31.10 -12.76
N ASN A 393 1.97 31.33 -11.48
CA ASN A 393 1.33 32.58 -11.04
C ASN A 393 2.31 33.64 -10.53
N ASP A 394 2.91 34.46 -11.39
CA ASP A 394 3.98 35.39 -10.95
C ASP A 394 3.55 36.45 -9.93
N ASN A 395 2.24 36.63 -9.73
CA ASN A 395 1.69 37.69 -8.87
C ASN A 395 1.44 37.27 -7.41
N MET A 396 1.76 36.03 -7.01
CA MET A 396 1.54 35.55 -5.63
C MET A 396 2.60 34.53 -5.22
N SER A 397 3.23 34.75 -4.06
CA SER A 397 4.14 33.76 -3.47
C SER A 397 3.38 32.55 -2.93
N ASP A 398 4.09 31.46 -2.66
CA ASP A 398 3.49 30.29 -2.04
C ASP A 398 2.97 30.60 -0.63
N GLU A 399 3.70 31.42 0.14
CA GLU A 399 3.30 31.85 1.48
C GLU A 399 2.02 32.71 1.46
N GLU A 400 1.91 33.63 0.49
CA GLU A 400 0.71 34.44 0.31
C GLU A 400 -0.50 33.59 -0.07
N LEU A 401 -0.32 32.62 -0.98
CA LEU A 401 -1.37 31.68 -1.37
C LEU A 401 -1.83 30.84 -0.18
N ILE A 402 -0.89 30.25 0.57
CA ILE A 402 -1.19 29.47 1.78
C ILE A 402 -1.95 30.31 2.79
N GLY A 403 -1.49 31.55 3.03
CA GLY A 403 -2.17 32.49 3.92
C GLY A 403 -3.61 32.80 3.47
N ASN A 404 -3.84 32.93 2.15
CA ASN A 404 -5.17 33.16 1.60
C ASN A 404 -6.08 31.93 1.71
N ILE A 405 -5.57 30.72 1.48
CA ILE A 405 -6.30 29.46 1.65
C ILE A 405 -6.75 29.31 3.12
N MET A 406 -5.84 29.56 4.07
CA MET A 406 -6.13 29.42 5.50
C MET A 406 -7.15 30.43 6.02
N LYS A 407 -7.24 31.62 5.39
CA LYS A 407 -8.27 32.64 5.70
C LYS A 407 -9.67 32.27 5.20
N SER A 408 -9.80 31.36 4.24
CA SER A 408 -11.10 31.01 3.64
C SER A 408 -11.82 29.89 4.39
N HIS A 409 -13.12 30.10 4.61
CA HIS A 409 -14.01 29.14 5.27
C HIS A 409 -15.00 28.47 4.31
N ARG A 410 -14.83 28.60 2.98
CA ARG A 410 -15.86 28.18 2.00
C ARG A 410 -15.81 26.72 1.58
N PHE A 411 -14.63 26.11 1.58
CA PHE A 411 -14.44 24.68 1.32
C PHE A 411 -14.08 23.97 2.63
N LYS A 412 -15.10 23.59 3.42
CA LYS A 412 -14.91 23.09 4.79
C LYS A 412 -14.60 21.59 4.85
N ASN A 413 -15.26 20.81 4.00
CA ASN A 413 -15.25 19.34 4.07
C ASN A 413 -14.27 18.70 3.07
N GLY A 414 -13.55 19.51 2.30
CA GLY A 414 -12.60 19.02 1.31
C GLY A 414 -11.16 19.40 1.64
N ILE A 415 -10.25 18.74 0.95
CA ILE A 415 -8.81 18.88 1.12
C ILE A 415 -8.29 19.88 0.09
N VAL A 416 -7.37 20.76 0.48
CA VAL A 416 -6.76 21.71 -0.45
C VAL A 416 -5.28 21.42 -0.58
N TYR A 417 -4.82 21.21 -1.80
CA TYR A 417 -3.40 21.13 -2.14
C TYR A 417 -2.97 22.34 -2.96
N ILE A 418 -1.68 22.63 -2.90
CA ILE A 418 -1.03 23.52 -3.87
C ILE A 418 0.06 22.76 -4.61
N LEU A 419 0.29 23.10 -5.88
CA LEU A 419 1.60 22.92 -6.50
C LEU A 419 2.35 24.23 -6.32
N ASN A 420 3.43 24.18 -5.54
CA ASN A 420 4.21 25.36 -5.20
C ASN A 420 5.07 25.82 -6.40
N LYS A 421 5.80 26.92 -6.24
CA LYS A 421 6.69 27.46 -7.30
C LYS A 421 7.77 26.49 -7.77
N LYS A 422 8.16 25.53 -6.93
CA LYS A 422 9.12 24.47 -7.25
C LYS A 422 8.47 23.22 -7.86
N GLY A 423 7.15 23.25 -8.05
CA GLY A 423 6.37 22.12 -8.55
C GLY A 423 6.16 21.00 -7.53
N GLN A 424 6.37 21.25 -6.23
CA GLN A 424 6.10 20.28 -5.16
C GLN A 424 4.62 20.35 -4.76
N LEU A 425 4.01 19.19 -4.54
CA LEU A 425 2.62 19.07 -4.08
C LEU A 425 2.57 19.18 -2.55
N LEU A 426 1.82 20.14 -2.00
CA LEU A 426 1.71 20.38 -0.57
C LEU A 426 0.23 20.42 -0.14
N ARG A 427 -0.14 19.67 0.91
CA ARG A 427 -1.49 19.66 1.49
C ARG A 427 -1.66 20.78 2.50
N ILE A 428 -2.44 21.79 2.16
CA ILE A 428 -2.67 22.95 3.03
C ILE A 428 -3.84 22.74 3.98
N LYS A 429 -4.96 22.21 3.49
CA LYS A 429 -6.19 22.05 4.28
C LYS A 429 -6.62 20.61 4.47
#